data_AF-A0A498SST3-F1
#
_entry.id   AF-A0A498SST3-F1
#
_cell.length_a   1.000
_cell.length_b   1.000
_cell.length_c   1.000
_cell.angle_alpha   90.00
_cell.angle_beta   90.00
_cell.angle_gamma   90.00
#
_symmetry.space_group_name_H-M   'P 1'
#
loop_
_entity.id
_entity.type
_entity.pdbx_description
1 polymer ?
#
loop_
_entity_poly.entity_id
_entity_poly.type
_entity_poly.pdbx_seq_one_letter_code
_entity_poly.pdbx_strand_id
1 'polypeptide(L)'
;MLFLYLALLSCVPETFQYLIDAPSNTIKNFTKDYLDDTSKLIPTYEKQMKQFEKHFKESKIEDDVHVEEVSSQEDDEEEKEAEINQSSDNLSEEMDNETNFNLPPSQLYGPIDSEEAQNGAISIIHNSFISRKTFSCPKIKNDFVTGTDTGDLSPEDIGIIAAMGDSLATGTGLWPQTDIEFRGAAFPIGGDATIDGFVTIANILREFNDKLVGVSHGMGTKFQLPYHQLNVAESDASSSSLPLQAKELFKRLKALREVDVNNEWIMIIITIGTDEVCKVCQTPDYSALLESLLILNKGIQNALVILVGPVHVSSSYQRDSNLLKSRCACSKKKSDEFMNEISREWTKAFARLQAHFEQPFVKRRKFGLLALPMLTITSRYPSSLFIPNRPLLNRKGHTYATKWLWNRLMTGPTYNLSSAVLSQDSYYCPSMACPYFRTPANLQYCRLIRHVDVENQNEETVLGIGRPIRRSRQKLYATAATVVVICFITVLLVGTILYQKSKYEKRIRYGKSLYEEKMGAFESLTTKN
;
A
#
# COMPACT_ATOMS: atom_id res chain seq x y z
N MET A 1 -26.20 2.67 38.74
CA MET A 1 -26.88 2.64 37.43
C MET A 1 -27.02 4.02 36.78
N LEU A 2 -27.44 5.09 37.48
CA LEU A 2 -27.48 6.45 36.87
C LEU A 2 -26.11 7.14 36.74
N PHE A 3 -25.14 6.81 37.60
CA PHE A 3 -23.78 7.38 37.54
C PHE A 3 -22.86 6.77 36.46
N LEU A 4 -23.19 5.59 35.93
CA LEU A 4 -22.42 5.00 34.81
C LEU A 4 -22.83 5.60 33.46
N TYR A 5 -24.08 6.07 33.34
CA TYR A 5 -24.61 6.66 32.11
C TYR A 5 -24.11 8.09 31.86
N LEU A 6 -23.82 8.85 32.93
CA LEU A 6 -23.30 10.22 32.84
C LEU A 6 -21.79 10.30 32.53
N ALA A 7 -21.02 9.24 32.84
CA ALA A 7 -19.59 9.18 32.52
C ALA A 7 -19.34 8.97 31.02
N LEU A 8 -20.19 8.20 30.34
CA LEU A 8 -20.07 7.89 28.90
C LEU A 8 -20.43 9.07 27.98
N LEU A 9 -21.17 10.07 28.48
CA LEU A 9 -21.58 11.25 27.71
C LEU A 9 -20.58 12.42 27.76
N SER A 10 -19.47 12.27 28.51
CA SER A 10 -18.45 13.32 28.66
C SER A 10 -17.20 13.14 27.79
N CYS A 11 -17.19 12.13 26.92
CA CYS A 11 -16.05 11.83 26.05
C CYS A 11 -16.51 11.60 24.60
N VAL A 12 -16.98 12.66 23.93
CA VAL A 12 -16.84 12.96 22.48
C VAL A 12 -17.46 14.35 22.25
N PRO A 13 -16.71 15.38 21.84
CA PRO A 13 -17.27 16.42 21.00
C PRO A 13 -16.77 16.27 19.56
N GLU A 14 -17.66 16.58 18.62
CA GLU A 14 -17.42 16.80 17.18
C GLU A 14 -17.50 15.61 16.23
N THR A 15 -18.68 14.96 16.15
CA THR A 15 -19.15 14.39 14.87
C THR A 15 -20.68 14.23 14.87
N PHE A 16 -21.48 15.30 14.89
CA PHE A 16 -22.90 15.21 14.47
C PHE A 16 -23.42 16.59 14.09
N GLN A 17 -23.13 17.01 12.86
CA GLN A 17 -23.91 18.07 12.21
C GLN A 17 -24.07 17.82 10.71
N TYR A 18 -24.18 16.56 10.26
CA TYR A 18 -24.67 16.22 8.92
C TYR A 18 -25.14 14.78 8.94
N LEU A 19 -26.42 14.54 9.25
CA LEU A 19 -27.19 13.33 8.91
C LEU A 19 -28.63 13.50 9.42
N ILE A 20 -29.37 14.37 8.74
CA ILE A 20 -30.83 14.28 8.69
C ILE A 20 -31.17 14.44 7.20
N ASP A 21 -31.25 13.32 6.49
CA ASP A 21 -32.36 12.99 5.57
C ASP A 21 -32.08 11.73 4.74
N ALA A 22 -33.14 10.91 4.54
CA ALA A 22 -33.33 9.74 3.65
C ALA A 22 -33.27 8.31 4.26
N PRO A 23 -34.06 7.34 3.71
CA PRO A 23 -34.90 6.44 4.50
C PRO A 23 -34.33 5.04 4.82
N SER A 24 -34.72 4.55 5.99
CA SER A 24 -34.46 3.22 6.54
C SER A 24 -35.31 2.13 5.87
N ASN A 25 -34.75 1.36 4.94
CA ASN A 25 -35.14 -0.06 4.79
C ASN A 25 -34.15 -0.97 4.02
N THR A 26 -33.02 -0.46 3.51
CA THR A 26 -32.05 -1.29 2.75
C THR A 26 -30.89 -1.82 3.60
N ILE A 27 -30.74 -1.37 4.86
CA ILE A 27 -29.55 -1.65 5.69
C ILE A 27 -29.65 -2.97 6.49
N LYS A 28 -30.86 -3.50 6.71
CA LYS A 28 -31.06 -4.69 7.57
C LYS A 28 -30.72 -6.04 6.91
N ASN A 29 -30.67 -6.11 5.59
CA ASN A 29 -30.35 -7.36 4.89
C ASN A 29 -28.83 -7.53 4.68
N PHE A 30 -28.07 -6.44 4.54
CA PHE A 30 -26.63 -6.50 4.27
C PHE A 30 -25.77 -6.84 5.51
N THR A 31 -26.23 -6.43 6.70
CA THR A 31 -25.53 -6.69 7.97
C THR A 31 -25.70 -8.11 8.48
N LYS A 32 -26.73 -8.83 8.02
CA LYS A 32 -27.03 -10.19 8.50
C LYS A 32 -26.22 -11.26 7.77
N ASP A 33 -25.98 -11.11 6.46
CA ASP A 33 -25.13 -12.02 5.70
C ASP A 33 -23.63 -11.84 6.02
N TYR A 34 -23.20 -10.64 6.40
CA TYR A 34 -21.79 -10.34 6.72
C TYR A 34 -21.31 -10.92 8.07
N LEU A 35 -22.21 -11.05 9.06
CA LEU A 35 -21.86 -11.61 10.36
C LEU A 35 -21.78 -13.15 10.36
N ASP A 36 -22.51 -13.82 9.47
CA ASP A 36 -22.57 -15.29 9.46
C ASP A 36 -21.30 -15.92 8.84
N ASP A 37 -20.70 -15.28 7.83
CA ASP A 37 -19.47 -15.76 7.18
C ASP A 37 -18.19 -15.50 8.00
N THR A 38 -18.12 -14.38 8.72
CA THR A 38 -16.95 -14.03 9.54
C THR A 38 -16.84 -14.88 10.81
N SER A 39 -17.96 -15.36 11.36
CA SER A 39 -17.96 -16.23 12.54
C SER A 39 -17.48 -17.67 12.27
N LYS A 40 -17.58 -18.13 11.01
CA LYS A 40 -17.18 -19.49 10.58
C LYS A 40 -15.70 -19.60 10.18
N LEU A 41 -15.04 -18.50 9.78
CA LEU A 41 -13.64 -18.52 9.33
C LEU A 41 -12.61 -18.51 10.46
N ILE A 42 -12.89 -17.82 11.57
CA ILE A 42 -11.93 -17.60 12.67
C ILE A 42 -11.54 -18.91 13.41
N PRO A 43 -12.48 -19.82 13.75
CA PRO A 43 -12.14 -21.06 14.48
C PRO A 43 -11.34 -22.06 13.63
N THR A 44 -11.53 -22.02 12.31
CA THR A 44 -10.89 -22.94 11.35
C THR A 44 -9.42 -22.58 11.15
N TYR A 45 -9.10 -21.28 11.13
CA TYR A 45 -7.74 -20.76 11.02
C TYR A 45 -6.89 -21.04 12.27
N GLU A 46 -7.44 -20.84 13.48
CA GLU A 46 -6.72 -21.16 14.73
C GLU A 46 -6.40 -22.66 14.87
N LYS A 47 -7.30 -23.53 14.36
CA LYS A 47 -7.13 -24.98 14.40
C LYS A 47 -6.04 -25.46 13.43
N GLN A 48 -5.97 -24.86 12.24
CA GLN A 48 -4.90 -25.14 11.26
C GLN A 48 -3.53 -24.64 11.75
N MET A 49 -3.47 -23.48 12.41
CA MET A 49 -2.22 -22.94 12.98
C MET A 49 -1.66 -23.79 14.12
N LYS A 50 -2.51 -24.36 14.99
CA LYS A 50 -2.06 -25.27 16.07
C LYS A 50 -1.55 -26.61 15.53
N GLN A 51 -2.12 -27.10 14.42
CA GLN A 51 -1.64 -28.32 13.76
C GLN A 51 -0.31 -28.09 13.05
N PHE A 52 -0.09 -26.90 12.51
CA PHE A 52 1.17 -26.47 11.89
C PHE A 52 2.32 -26.30 12.89
N GLU A 53 2.07 -25.70 14.07
CA GLU A 53 3.09 -25.59 15.14
C GLU A 53 3.53 -26.96 15.68
N LYS A 54 2.66 -27.96 15.63
CA LYS A 54 2.98 -29.33 16.04
C LYS A 54 3.90 -30.02 15.01
N HIS A 55 3.58 -29.93 13.73
CA HIS A 55 4.41 -30.49 12.65
C HIS A 55 5.80 -29.84 12.56
N PHE A 56 5.90 -28.53 12.82
CA PHE A 56 7.18 -27.80 12.81
C PHE A 56 8.08 -28.10 14.02
N LYS A 57 7.51 -28.59 15.13
CA LYS A 57 8.28 -29.08 16.29
C LYS A 57 8.75 -30.52 16.12
N GLU A 58 7.95 -31.35 15.45
CA GLU A 58 8.32 -32.75 15.15
C GLU A 58 9.42 -32.82 14.08
N SER A 59 9.42 -31.94 13.07
CA SER A 59 10.50 -31.88 12.06
C SER A 59 11.84 -31.31 12.56
N LYS A 60 11.92 -30.89 13.84
CA LYS A 60 13.14 -30.34 14.44
C LYS A 60 13.89 -31.37 15.29
N ILE A 61 13.37 -32.59 15.39
CA ILE A 61 13.87 -33.66 16.25
C ILE A 61 14.50 -34.81 15.43
N GLU A 62 14.35 -34.83 14.09
CA GLU A 62 14.83 -35.94 13.24
C GLU A 62 16.09 -35.68 12.41
N ASP A 63 16.69 -34.48 12.45
CA ASP A 63 17.95 -34.20 11.73
C ASP A 63 19.13 -34.10 12.71
N ASP A 64 19.49 -35.22 13.32
CA ASP A 64 20.84 -35.48 13.83
C ASP A 64 21.12 -36.97 13.60
N VAL A 65 22.33 -37.28 13.08
CA VAL A 65 22.89 -38.62 12.73
C VAL A 65 22.73 -39.04 11.25
N HIS A 66 23.73 -38.76 10.39
CA HIS A 66 24.88 -39.65 10.13
C HIS A 66 25.75 -39.10 8.97
N VAL A 67 27.05 -38.99 9.21
CA VAL A 67 28.09 -38.76 8.20
C VAL A 67 28.66 -40.13 7.83
N GLU A 68 28.63 -40.48 6.55
CA GLU A 68 29.51 -41.50 5.98
C GLU A 68 30.20 -40.96 4.73
N GLU A 69 31.52 -41.01 4.77
CA GLU A 69 32.45 -40.81 3.65
C GLU A 69 32.40 -42.03 2.72
N VAL A 70 32.30 -41.82 1.41
CA VAL A 70 32.90 -42.74 0.42
C VAL A 70 33.50 -41.93 -0.74
N SER A 71 34.70 -42.35 -1.08
CA SER A 71 35.72 -41.79 -1.96
C SER A 71 35.48 -41.97 -3.47
N SER A 72 36.02 -41.00 -4.23
CA SER A 72 36.74 -41.10 -5.51
C SER A 72 36.20 -41.97 -6.66
N GLN A 73 35.96 -41.34 -7.81
CA GLN A 73 36.62 -41.72 -9.06
C GLN A 73 36.61 -40.54 -10.06
N GLU A 74 37.82 -40.19 -10.50
CA GLU A 74 38.13 -39.31 -11.63
C GLU A 74 37.80 -40.04 -12.93
N ASP A 75 37.28 -39.32 -13.92
CA ASP A 75 37.46 -39.64 -15.33
C ASP A 75 37.48 -38.33 -16.13
N ASP A 76 38.64 -38.07 -16.74
CA ASP A 76 38.94 -37.01 -17.70
C ASP A 76 38.25 -37.30 -19.05
N GLU A 77 37.62 -36.32 -19.70
CA GLU A 77 37.53 -36.28 -21.16
C GLU A 77 37.57 -34.84 -21.72
N GLU A 78 38.21 -34.75 -22.88
CA GLU A 78 38.92 -33.61 -23.46
C GLU A 78 38.04 -32.54 -24.13
N GLU A 79 38.62 -31.35 -24.16
CA GLU A 79 38.25 -30.19 -24.98
C GLU A 79 38.19 -30.52 -26.48
N LYS A 80 37.14 -30.03 -27.14
CA LYS A 80 37.18 -29.70 -28.58
C LYS A 80 36.55 -28.34 -28.84
N GLU A 81 37.41 -27.38 -29.13
CA GLU A 81 37.10 -26.12 -29.78
C GLU A 81 36.52 -26.39 -31.18
N ALA A 82 35.44 -25.67 -31.52
CA ALA A 82 34.98 -25.53 -32.89
C ALA A 82 34.58 -24.08 -33.13
N GLU A 83 35.44 -23.38 -33.87
CA GLU A 83 35.21 -22.07 -34.47
C GLU A 83 33.95 -22.09 -35.35
N ILE A 84 33.03 -21.15 -35.15
CA ILE A 84 32.04 -20.79 -36.18
C ILE A 84 32.01 -19.27 -36.33
N ASN A 85 32.22 -18.88 -37.58
CA ASN A 85 32.43 -17.54 -38.09
C ASN A 85 31.30 -16.54 -37.79
N GLN A 86 31.77 -15.32 -37.53
CA GLN A 86 31.03 -14.07 -37.49
C GLN A 86 30.28 -13.81 -38.80
N SER A 87 29.01 -13.44 -38.70
CA SER A 87 28.33 -12.58 -39.67
C SER A 87 27.67 -11.44 -38.91
N SER A 88 28.37 -10.30 -38.90
CA SER A 88 27.95 -9.01 -38.40
C SER A 88 26.95 -8.37 -39.35
N ASP A 89 25.67 -8.33 -38.99
CA ASP A 89 24.74 -7.36 -39.58
C ASP A 89 24.70 -6.11 -38.70
N ASN A 90 25.48 -5.11 -39.15
CA ASN A 90 25.48 -3.75 -38.67
C ASN A 90 24.12 -3.09 -38.99
N LEU A 91 23.37 -2.73 -37.96
CA LEU A 91 22.38 -1.65 -38.01
C LEU A 91 22.79 -0.61 -36.98
N SER A 92 23.77 0.20 -37.37
CA SER A 92 24.03 1.51 -36.79
C SER A 92 22.91 2.45 -37.20
N GLU A 93 22.05 2.85 -36.26
CA GLU A 93 21.26 4.06 -36.42
C GLU A 93 21.93 5.19 -35.64
N GLU A 94 22.12 6.28 -36.37
CA GLU A 94 22.94 7.43 -36.07
C GLU A 94 22.39 8.20 -34.86
N MET A 95 23.31 8.52 -33.96
CA MET A 95 23.09 9.47 -32.87
C MET A 95 23.26 10.87 -33.48
N ASP A 96 22.17 11.48 -33.93
CA ASP A 96 22.21 12.88 -34.36
C ASP A 96 22.45 13.79 -33.15
N ASN A 97 23.60 14.47 -33.20
CA ASN A 97 24.00 15.53 -32.29
C ASN A 97 23.37 16.86 -32.74
N GLU A 98 23.13 17.74 -31.76
CA GLU A 98 22.68 19.14 -31.83
C GLU A 98 21.16 19.35 -32.02
N THR A 99 20.44 19.88 -31.03
CA THR A 99 20.52 21.31 -30.67
C THR A 99 19.87 21.60 -29.32
N ASN A 100 20.48 22.51 -28.54
CA ASN A 100 19.92 23.11 -27.33
C ASN A 100 18.52 23.71 -27.59
N PHE A 101 17.47 23.09 -27.03
CA PHE A 101 16.18 23.74 -26.83
C PHE A 101 15.91 23.89 -25.34
N ASN A 102 16.08 25.13 -24.85
CA ASN A 102 15.47 25.58 -23.61
C ASN A 102 13.94 25.52 -23.80
N LEU A 103 13.29 24.49 -23.24
CA LEU A 103 11.83 24.42 -23.19
C LEU A 103 11.28 25.43 -22.16
N PRO A 104 10.27 26.25 -22.50
CA PRO A 104 9.57 27.04 -21.50
C PRO A 104 8.61 26.13 -20.69
N PRO A 105 8.18 26.55 -19.49
CA PRO A 105 7.25 25.76 -18.67
C PRO A 105 5.90 25.66 -19.39
N SER A 106 5.55 24.49 -19.90
CA SER A 106 4.24 24.25 -20.50
C SER A 106 3.17 24.15 -19.41
N GLN A 107 2.33 25.18 -19.29
CA GLN A 107 1.06 25.10 -18.57
C GLN A 107 0.10 24.20 -19.37
N LEU A 108 -0.37 23.12 -18.74
CA LEU A 108 -1.28 22.15 -19.35
C LEU A 108 -2.72 22.49 -18.91
N TYR A 109 -3.56 22.99 -19.83
CA TYR A 109 -5.02 23.04 -19.67
C TYR A 109 -5.69 22.47 -20.91
N GLY A 110 -6.64 21.56 -20.69
CA GLY A 110 -7.63 21.08 -21.66
C GLY A 110 -8.99 20.90 -20.95
N PRO A 111 -10.13 20.92 -21.67
CA PRO A 111 -11.43 21.17 -21.07
C PRO A 111 -11.89 20.01 -20.18
N ILE A 112 -12.44 20.40 -19.02
CA ILE A 112 -13.00 19.55 -17.98
C ILE A 112 -14.40 19.14 -18.39
N ASP A 113 -14.68 17.83 -18.33
CA ASP A 113 -16.03 17.32 -18.08
C ASP A 113 -15.96 16.05 -17.22
N SER A 114 -16.92 15.95 -16.29
CA SER A 114 -17.16 14.95 -15.23
C SER A 114 -16.52 15.19 -13.84
N GLU A 115 -17.41 15.43 -12.87
CA GLU A 115 -17.21 15.95 -11.52
C GLU A 115 -16.70 14.93 -10.45
N GLU A 116 -15.61 14.20 -10.69
CA GLU A 116 -15.06 13.31 -9.64
C GLU A 116 -13.55 13.45 -9.35
N ALA A 117 -12.86 14.47 -9.90
CA ALA A 117 -11.41 14.59 -9.77
C ALA A 117 -10.89 16.01 -9.46
N GLN A 118 -11.19 16.59 -8.27
CA GLN A 118 -10.60 17.89 -7.89
C GLN A 118 -10.21 18.09 -6.40
N ASN A 119 -9.88 17.05 -5.62
CA ASN A 119 -9.39 17.25 -4.24
C ASN A 119 -8.04 16.56 -3.91
N GLY A 120 -7.28 16.12 -4.92
CA GLY A 120 -5.93 15.57 -4.71
C GLY A 120 -4.87 16.67 -4.74
N ALA A 121 -3.78 16.52 -3.97
CA ALA A 121 -2.61 17.38 -4.12
C ALA A 121 -2.10 17.26 -5.56
N ILE A 122 -2.09 18.34 -6.33
CA ILE A 122 -1.62 18.34 -7.72
C ILE A 122 -0.11 18.14 -7.73
N SER A 123 0.39 17.15 -8.47
CA SER A 123 1.82 16.99 -8.73
C SER A 123 2.28 17.97 -9.82
N ILE A 124 3.11 18.94 -9.47
CA ILE A 124 3.74 19.84 -10.45
C ILE A 124 5.15 19.32 -10.73
N ILE A 125 5.44 18.96 -11.99
CA ILE A 125 6.77 18.50 -12.40
C ILE A 125 7.59 19.71 -12.83
N HIS A 126 8.67 19.97 -12.08
CA HIS A 126 9.60 21.05 -12.38
C HIS A 126 10.82 20.57 -13.16
N ASN A 127 11.35 19.39 -12.79
CA ASN A 127 12.56 18.83 -13.37
C ASN A 127 12.32 17.41 -13.88
N SER A 128 13.15 17.00 -14.84
CA SER A 128 13.12 15.67 -15.41
C SER A 128 14.49 15.28 -15.97
N PHE A 129 14.72 14.00 -16.23
CA PHE A 129 15.98 13.47 -16.75
C PHE A 129 15.73 12.40 -17.81
N ILE A 130 16.77 12.08 -18.59
CA ILE A 130 16.69 11.08 -19.67
C ILE A 130 17.77 10.01 -19.52
N SER A 131 18.89 10.37 -18.88
CA SER A 131 20.11 9.57 -18.77
C SER A 131 20.80 9.88 -17.44
N ARG A 132 21.84 9.13 -17.11
CA ARG A 132 22.67 9.38 -15.92
C ARG A 132 23.34 10.74 -15.99
N LYS A 133 23.80 11.14 -17.17
CA LYS A 133 24.45 12.45 -17.39
C LYS A 133 23.49 13.63 -17.16
N THR A 134 22.20 13.43 -17.43
CA THR A 134 21.16 14.46 -17.25
C THR A 134 20.40 14.32 -15.94
N PHE A 135 20.84 13.43 -15.05
CA PHE A 135 20.21 13.26 -13.75
C PHE A 135 20.52 14.47 -12.85
N SER A 136 19.48 15.24 -12.52
CA SER A 136 19.57 16.44 -11.69
C SER A 136 18.37 16.56 -10.75
N CYS A 137 17.85 15.43 -10.29
CA CYS A 137 16.74 15.42 -9.35
C CYS A 137 17.19 15.87 -7.95
N PRO A 138 16.35 16.63 -7.22
CA PRO A 138 16.69 17.09 -5.88
C PRO A 138 16.78 15.91 -4.91
N LYS A 139 17.80 15.95 -4.04
CA LYS A 139 17.96 15.07 -2.88
C LYS A 139 17.59 15.87 -1.64
N ILE A 140 16.62 15.39 -0.88
CA ILE A 140 15.92 16.12 0.16
C ILE A 140 16.13 15.55 1.57
N LYS A 141 16.76 14.38 1.70
CA LYS A 141 16.94 13.67 2.98
C LYS A 141 17.68 14.48 4.05
N ASN A 142 18.59 15.37 3.63
CA ASN A 142 19.34 16.26 4.53
C ASN A 142 18.53 17.47 5.01
N ASP A 143 17.52 17.89 4.25
CA ASP A 143 16.74 19.09 4.53
C ASP A 143 15.42 18.76 5.25
N PHE A 144 14.84 17.60 4.94
CA PHE A 144 13.53 17.17 5.43
C PHE A 144 13.61 15.85 6.21
N VAL A 145 12.77 15.74 7.23
CA VAL A 145 12.48 14.48 7.92
C VAL A 145 11.62 13.64 6.99
N THR A 146 12.12 12.45 6.67
CA THR A 146 11.53 11.54 5.68
C THR A 146 11.54 10.10 6.19
N GLY A 147 10.75 9.24 5.54
CA GLY A 147 10.68 7.81 5.86
C GLY A 147 10.12 7.52 7.26
N THR A 148 9.29 8.41 7.83
CA THR A 148 8.63 8.15 9.11
C THR A 148 7.38 7.29 8.95
N ASP A 149 6.69 7.44 7.81
CA ASP A 149 5.56 6.63 7.38
C ASP A 149 5.48 6.53 5.84
N THR A 150 4.41 5.94 5.31
CA THR A 150 4.24 5.73 3.86
C THR A 150 3.94 7.01 3.07
N GLY A 151 3.58 8.10 3.75
CA GLY A 151 3.22 9.38 3.17
C GLY A 151 4.40 10.32 2.95
N ASP A 152 5.53 10.13 3.64
CA ASP A 152 6.75 10.94 3.55
C ASP A 152 7.96 10.16 3.02
N LEU A 153 7.70 9.11 2.24
CA LEU A 153 8.74 8.24 1.71
C LEU A 153 9.33 8.79 0.41
N SER A 154 10.58 9.25 0.47
CA SER A 154 11.35 9.71 -0.68
C SER A 154 12.07 8.55 -1.38
N PRO A 155 12.51 8.72 -2.64
CA PRO A 155 13.38 7.72 -3.29
C PRO A 155 14.68 7.41 -2.53
N GLU A 156 15.20 8.35 -1.73
CA GLU A 156 16.43 8.17 -0.94
C GLU A 156 16.23 7.32 0.32
N ASP A 157 14.98 7.04 0.70
CA ASP A 157 14.67 6.23 1.88
C ASP A 157 14.66 4.74 1.58
N ILE A 158 14.55 4.36 0.31
CA ILE A 158 14.53 2.95 -0.10
C ILE A 158 15.93 2.37 -0.01
N GLY A 159 16.16 1.53 1.00
CA GLY A 159 17.41 0.79 1.20
C GLY A 159 17.40 -0.60 0.54
N ILE A 160 16.22 -1.21 0.42
CA ILE A 160 16.05 -2.57 -0.12
C ILE A 160 15.00 -2.56 -1.22
N ILE A 161 15.27 -3.25 -2.32
CA ILE A 161 14.31 -3.47 -3.40
C ILE A 161 14.09 -4.97 -3.63
N ALA A 162 12.83 -5.36 -3.88
CA ALA A 162 12.46 -6.75 -4.10
C ALA A 162 11.37 -6.87 -5.17
N ALA A 163 11.26 -8.05 -5.77
CA ALA A 163 10.25 -8.36 -6.77
C ALA A 163 9.58 -9.72 -6.54
N MET A 164 8.28 -9.75 -6.82
CA MET A 164 7.45 -10.96 -6.91
C MET A 164 6.62 -10.87 -8.19
N GLY A 165 6.11 -11.98 -8.69
CA GLY A 165 5.25 -11.96 -9.87
C GLY A 165 5.46 -13.09 -10.86
N ASP A 166 5.11 -12.77 -12.10
CA ASP A 166 5.15 -13.63 -13.28
C ASP A 166 6.37 -13.34 -14.19
N SER A 167 6.31 -13.81 -15.45
CA SER A 167 7.38 -13.69 -16.44
C SER A 167 7.85 -12.24 -16.70
N LEU A 168 7.00 -11.25 -16.43
CA LEU A 168 7.38 -9.84 -16.60
C LEU A 168 8.41 -9.41 -15.55
N ALA A 169 8.32 -9.93 -14.33
CA ALA A 169 9.30 -9.66 -13.27
C ALA A 169 10.56 -10.50 -13.40
N THR A 170 10.49 -11.70 -13.99
CA THR A 170 11.68 -12.53 -14.21
C THR A 170 12.54 -12.04 -15.38
N GLY A 171 11.97 -11.25 -16.31
CA GLY A 171 12.69 -10.81 -17.50
C GLY A 171 12.77 -11.90 -18.57
N THR A 172 11.85 -12.86 -18.57
CA THR A 172 11.77 -13.90 -19.61
C THR A 172 11.58 -13.27 -20.99
N GLY A 173 12.41 -13.70 -21.94
CA GLY A 173 12.40 -13.20 -23.31
C GLY A 173 13.19 -11.91 -23.54
N LEU A 174 13.81 -11.33 -22.52
CA LEU A 174 14.78 -10.25 -22.72
C LEU A 174 16.07 -10.71 -23.39
N TRP A 175 16.46 -11.98 -23.20
CA TRP A 175 17.53 -12.60 -23.96
C TRP A 175 16.96 -13.18 -25.27
N PRO A 176 17.41 -12.69 -26.45
CA PRO A 176 16.82 -13.08 -27.74
C PRO A 176 16.82 -14.59 -27.95
N GLN A 177 15.75 -15.10 -28.57
CA GLN A 177 15.62 -16.48 -29.03
C GLN A 177 15.69 -17.56 -27.94
N THR A 178 15.61 -17.20 -26.66
CA THR A 178 15.59 -18.14 -25.54
C THR A 178 14.46 -17.82 -24.57
N ASP A 179 14.13 -18.80 -23.73
CA ASP A 179 13.20 -18.63 -22.59
C ASP A 179 13.97 -18.46 -21.27
N ILE A 180 15.24 -18.03 -21.35
CA ILE A 180 16.07 -17.76 -20.18
C ILE A 180 15.56 -16.49 -19.48
N GLU A 181 15.45 -16.57 -18.15
CA GLU A 181 15.06 -15.46 -17.30
C GLU A 181 16.22 -14.48 -17.12
N PHE A 182 16.18 -13.33 -17.81
CA PHE A 182 17.21 -12.29 -17.67
C PHE A 182 16.85 -11.29 -16.57
N ARG A 183 16.89 -11.74 -15.32
CA ARG A 183 16.49 -10.97 -14.13
C ARG A 183 17.32 -9.70 -13.96
N GLY A 184 18.59 -9.72 -14.33
CA GLY A 184 19.48 -8.55 -14.29
C GLY A 184 19.08 -7.39 -15.22
N ALA A 185 18.25 -7.65 -16.24
CA ALA A 185 17.70 -6.63 -17.14
C ALA A 185 16.18 -6.41 -16.94
N ALA A 186 15.55 -7.12 -16.00
CA ALA A 186 14.12 -7.05 -15.77
C ALA A 186 13.70 -5.68 -15.22
N PHE A 187 12.52 -5.21 -15.66
CA PHE A 187 12.07 -3.83 -15.41
C PHE A 187 11.89 -3.48 -13.92
N PRO A 188 11.47 -4.42 -13.02
CA PRO A 188 11.25 -4.07 -11.62
C PRO A 188 12.57 -3.83 -10.90
N ILE A 189 13.52 -4.77 -10.95
CA ILE A 189 14.70 -4.72 -10.06
C ILE A 189 16.03 -5.13 -10.70
N GLY A 190 16.14 -5.18 -12.04
CA GLY A 190 17.39 -5.52 -12.72
C GLY A 190 18.49 -4.47 -12.54
N GLY A 191 19.74 -4.90 -12.35
CA GLY A 191 20.88 -4.02 -12.08
C GLY A 191 22.14 -4.25 -12.91
N ASP A 192 22.09 -5.03 -13.98
CA ASP A 192 23.29 -5.39 -14.78
C ASP A 192 23.89 -4.24 -15.60
N ALA A 193 23.21 -3.09 -15.65
CA ALA A 193 23.71 -1.88 -16.28
C ALA A 193 23.34 -0.66 -15.44
N THR A 194 23.76 0.53 -15.87
CA THR A 194 23.21 1.81 -15.39
C THR A 194 21.90 2.13 -16.11
N ILE A 195 21.24 3.24 -15.74
CA ILE A 195 20.04 3.72 -16.44
C ILE A 195 20.26 4.00 -17.94
N ASP A 196 21.50 4.18 -18.39
CA ASP A 196 21.83 4.39 -19.80
C ASP A 196 21.83 3.09 -20.61
N GLY A 197 22.06 1.94 -19.94
CA GLY A 197 22.06 0.62 -20.58
C GLY A 197 20.71 -0.07 -20.45
N PHE A 198 20.29 -0.35 -19.21
CA PHE A 198 19.01 -0.94 -18.88
C PHE A 198 18.24 -0.01 -17.96
N VAL A 199 17.12 0.52 -18.44
CA VAL A 199 16.23 1.34 -17.64
C VAL A 199 15.37 0.40 -16.80
N THR A 200 15.66 0.34 -15.50
CA THR A 200 14.91 -0.44 -14.49
C THR A 200 14.60 0.46 -13.29
N ILE A 201 13.62 0.10 -12.46
CA ILE A 201 13.32 0.90 -11.24
C ILE A 201 14.52 0.87 -10.29
N ALA A 202 15.19 -0.28 -10.13
CA ALA A 202 16.43 -0.38 -9.35
C ALA A 202 17.50 0.60 -9.82
N ASN A 203 17.76 0.69 -11.13
CA ASN A 203 18.79 1.59 -11.65
C ASN A 203 18.42 3.06 -11.46
N ILE A 204 17.14 3.43 -11.59
CA ILE A 204 16.71 4.80 -11.28
C ILE A 204 16.90 5.10 -9.79
N LEU A 205 16.50 4.18 -8.89
CA LEU A 205 16.68 4.35 -7.45
C LEU A 205 18.16 4.47 -7.06
N ARG A 206 19.07 3.79 -7.76
CA ARG A 206 20.52 3.88 -7.52
C ARG A 206 21.11 5.27 -7.73
N GLU A 207 20.47 6.13 -8.54
CA GLU A 207 20.89 7.52 -8.67
C GLU A 207 20.53 8.35 -7.41
N PHE A 208 19.52 7.91 -6.64
CA PHE A 208 19.15 8.49 -5.34
C PHE A 208 19.95 7.86 -4.20
N ASN A 209 19.99 6.52 -4.12
CA ASN A 209 20.69 5.74 -3.11
C ASN A 209 21.58 4.65 -3.75
N ASP A 210 22.89 4.85 -3.73
CA ASP A 210 23.86 3.94 -4.35
C ASP A 210 24.10 2.63 -3.57
N LYS A 211 23.61 2.53 -2.33
CA LYS A 211 23.71 1.36 -1.43
C LYS A 211 22.47 0.44 -1.48
N LEU A 212 21.71 0.49 -2.56
CA LEU A 212 20.48 -0.29 -2.73
C LEU A 212 20.77 -1.81 -2.72
N VAL A 213 20.15 -2.55 -1.80
CA VAL A 213 20.28 -4.01 -1.66
C VAL A 213 19.11 -4.74 -2.31
N GLY A 214 19.31 -5.98 -2.74
CA GLY A 214 18.26 -6.86 -3.29
C GLY A 214 18.10 -6.83 -4.80
N VAL A 215 18.91 -6.02 -5.47
CA VAL A 215 18.99 -5.87 -6.93
C VAL A 215 19.28 -7.20 -7.62
N SER A 216 18.65 -7.44 -8.77
CA SER A 216 18.91 -8.65 -9.58
C SER A 216 20.09 -8.49 -10.50
N HIS A 217 20.86 -9.57 -10.65
CA HIS A 217 22.02 -9.65 -11.54
C HIS A 217 22.07 -11.00 -12.27
N GLY A 218 22.45 -10.94 -13.54
CA GLY A 218 22.65 -12.10 -14.39
C GLY A 218 21.34 -12.73 -14.89
N MET A 219 21.50 -13.96 -15.37
CA MET A 219 20.46 -14.78 -15.99
C MET A 219 20.28 -16.07 -15.20
N GLY A 220 19.03 -16.50 -15.01
CA GLY A 220 18.71 -17.74 -14.32
C GLY A 220 17.47 -17.66 -13.44
N THR A 221 17.07 -18.82 -12.94
CA THR A 221 15.93 -18.93 -12.03
C THR A 221 16.26 -18.42 -10.64
N LYS A 222 15.24 -18.14 -9.83
CA LYS A 222 15.43 -17.75 -8.43
C LYS A 222 16.23 -18.76 -7.60
N PHE A 223 16.29 -20.04 -8.02
CA PHE A 223 17.04 -21.09 -7.35
C PHE A 223 18.51 -21.15 -7.75
N GLN A 224 18.84 -20.62 -8.92
CA GLN A 224 20.22 -20.56 -9.44
C GLN A 224 20.93 -19.27 -9.02
N LEU A 225 20.17 -18.18 -8.82
CA LEU A 225 20.75 -16.89 -8.44
C LEU A 225 20.97 -16.75 -6.93
N PRO A 226 21.97 -15.95 -6.50
CA PRO A 226 22.29 -15.75 -5.10
C PRO A 226 21.11 -15.31 -4.23
N TYR A 227 21.12 -15.77 -2.97
CA TYR A 227 20.01 -15.56 -2.03
C TYR A 227 19.78 -14.08 -1.62
N HIS A 228 20.81 -13.24 -1.78
CA HIS A 228 20.71 -11.80 -1.53
C HIS A 228 19.97 -11.04 -2.65
N GLN A 229 19.78 -11.65 -3.82
CA GLN A 229 18.92 -11.08 -4.87
C GLN A 229 17.46 -11.40 -4.57
N LEU A 230 16.63 -10.35 -4.46
CA LEU A 230 15.27 -10.45 -3.92
C LEU A 230 14.18 -10.49 -5.01
N ASN A 231 14.53 -10.89 -6.22
CA ASN A 231 13.56 -11.23 -7.24
C ASN A 231 13.16 -12.70 -7.10
N VAL A 232 12.03 -12.94 -6.44
CA VAL A 232 11.47 -14.27 -6.20
C VAL A 232 10.31 -14.59 -7.14
N ALA A 233 10.07 -13.74 -8.15
CA ALA A 233 9.10 -13.99 -9.20
C ALA A 233 9.40 -15.30 -9.93
N GLU A 234 8.40 -15.90 -10.54
CA GLU A 234 8.52 -17.14 -11.30
C GLU A 234 7.84 -16.95 -12.65
N SER A 235 8.49 -17.37 -13.72
CA SER A 235 7.81 -17.42 -15.00
C SER A 235 6.59 -18.31 -14.89
N ASP A 236 5.53 -17.97 -15.62
CA ASP A 236 4.29 -18.73 -15.66
C ASP A 236 3.45 -18.71 -14.38
N ALA A 237 3.82 -17.86 -13.42
CA ALA A 237 3.08 -17.68 -12.17
C ALA A 237 1.69 -17.08 -12.39
N SER A 238 0.70 -17.62 -11.68
CA SER A 238 -0.63 -17.04 -11.50
C SER A 238 -0.76 -16.40 -10.12
N SER A 239 -1.80 -15.59 -9.93
CA SER A 239 -2.14 -14.98 -8.64
C SER A 239 -2.19 -15.99 -7.47
N SER A 240 -2.62 -17.23 -7.73
CA SER A 240 -2.66 -18.33 -6.74
C SER A 240 -1.28 -18.76 -6.19
N SER A 241 -0.19 -18.47 -6.90
CA SER A 241 1.19 -18.84 -6.48
C SER A 241 1.87 -17.78 -5.61
N LEU A 242 1.34 -16.55 -5.58
CA LEU A 242 1.95 -15.44 -4.84
C LEU A 242 2.16 -15.70 -3.34
N PRO A 243 1.33 -16.47 -2.61
CA PRO A 243 1.60 -16.75 -1.20
C PRO A 243 2.91 -17.49 -0.97
N LEU A 244 3.30 -18.38 -1.90
CA LEU A 244 4.57 -19.09 -1.83
C LEU A 244 5.75 -18.14 -2.12
N GLN A 245 5.60 -17.26 -3.11
CA GLN A 245 6.60 -16.22 -3.38
C GLN A 245 6.76 -15.25 -2.19
N ALA A 246 5.67 -14.86 -1.52
CA ALA A 246 5.73 -14.00 -0.34
C ALA A 246 6.49 -14.67 0.82
N LYS A 247 6.24 -15.96 1.05
CA LYS A 247 6.97 -16.77 2.04
C LYS A 247 8.46 -16.87 1.70
N GLU A 248 8.80 -17.09 0.43
CA GLU A 248 10.19 -17.16 -0.03
C GLU A 248 10.90 -15.80 0.08
N LEU A 249 10.25 -14.69 -0.29
CA LEU A 249 10.80 -13.35 -0.12
C LEU A 249 11.10 -13.06 1.36
N PHE A 250 10.15 -13.36 2.24
CA PHE A 250 10.36 -13.17 3.68
C PHE A 250 11.51 -14.03 4.23
N LYS A 251 11.67 -15.27 3.73
CA LYS A 251 12.79 -16.14 4.07
C LYS A 251 14.12 -15.54 3.61
N ARG A 252 14.21 -14.99 2.40
CA ARG A 252 15.41 -14.30 1.88
C ARG A 252 15.75 -13.05 2.67
N LEU A 253 14.76 -12.20 2.94
CA LEU A 253 14.93 -11.00 3.75
C LEU A 253 15.54 -11.34 5.13
N LYS A 254 15.05 -12.39 5.80
CA LYS A 254 15.62 -12.84 7.08
C LYS A 254 17.06 -13.33 7.00
N ALA A 255 17.50 -13.79 5.83
CA ALA A 255 18.84 -14.29 5.62
C ALA A 255 19.83 -13.18 5.22
N LEU A 256 19.36 -11.97 4.89
CA LEU A 256 20.24 -10.85 4.56
C LEU A 256 21.10 -10.46 5.75
N ARG A 257 22.40 -10.32 5.49
CA ARG A 257 23.40 -9.88 6.47
C ARG A 257 24.00 -8.52 6.16
N GLU A 258 23.85 -8.07 4.91
CA GLU A 258 24.41 -6.82 4.40
C GLU A 258 23.75 -5.58 5.01
N VAL A 259 22.51 -5.73 5.50
CA VAL A 259 21.70 -4.60 5.96
C VAL A 259 20.71 -5.02 7.06
N ASP A 260 20.39 -4.09 7.96
CA ASP A 260 19.35 -4.30 8.97
C ASP A 260 17.95 -4.07 8.38
N VAL A 261 17.34 -5.17 7.96
CA VAL A 261 16.01 -5.22 7.33
C VAL A 261 14.91 -4.55 8.16
N ASN A 262 15.05 -4.49 9.49
CA ASN A 262 14.03 -3.86 10.35
C ASN A 262 14.07 -2.33 10.33
N ASN A 263 15.23 -1.75 9.99
CA ASN A 263 15.47 -0.32 10.00
C ASN A 263 15.44 0.30 8.60
N GLU A 264 15.58 -0.50 7.55
CA GLU A 264 15.45 -0.04 6.17
C GLU A 264 14.01 -0.05 5.66
N TRP A 265 13.72 0.82 4.70
CA TRP A 265 12.50 0.71 3.90
C TRP A 265 12.70 -0.22 2.71
N ILE A 266 11.71 -1.09 2.51
CA ILE A 266 11.70 -2.06 1.42
C ILE A 266 10.66 -1.63 0.37
N MET A 267 11.09 -1.43 -0.88
CA MET A 267 10.18 -1.33 -2.01
C MET A 267 9.97 -2.72 -2.63
N ILE A 268 8.74 -3.23 -2.59
CA ILE A 268 8.38 -4.53 -3.16
C ILE A 268 7.50 -4.31 -4.37
N ILE A 269 8.00 -4.65 -5.56
CA ILE A 269 7.25 -4.52 -6.81
C ILE A 269 6.69 -5.90 -7.17
N ILE A 270 5.37 -6.04 -7.14
CA ILE A 270 4.67 -7.28 -7.47
C ILE A 270 4.02 -7.11 -8.83
N THR A 271 4.43 -7.89 -9.84
CA THR A 271 3.83 -7.82 -11.19
C THR A 271 3.16 -9.15 -11.52
N ILE A 272 1.83 -9.18 -11.53
CA ILE A 272 1.10 -10.44 -11.65
C ILE A 272 -0.10 -10.31 -12.57
N GLY A 273 -0.38 -11.39 -13.29
CA GLY A 273 -1.60 -11.55 -14.06
C GLY A 273 -1.42 -11.47 -15.56
N THR A 274 -0.25 -11.07 -16.07
CA THR A 274 -0.01 -11.05 -17.51
C THR A 274 -0.02 -12.47 -18.07
N ASP A 275 0.67 -13.39 -17.40
CA ASP A 275 0.69 -14.80 -17.79
C ASP A 275 -0.68 -15.47 -17.57
N GLU A 276 -1.35 -15.16 -16.45
CA GLU A 276 -2.67 -15.70 -16.11
C GLU A 276 -3.74 -15.28 -17.13
N VAL A 277 -3.81 -13.99 -17.46
CA VAL A 277 -4.71 -13.47 -18.50
C VAL A 277 -4.35 -14.04 -19.87
N CYS A 278 -3.07 -14.26 -20.16
CA CYS A 278 -2.63 -14.70 -21.47
C CYS A 278 -2.85 -16.21 -21.74
N LYS A 279 -2.66 -17.04 -20.71
CA LYS A 279 -2.72 -18.51 -20.84
C LYS A 279 -4.12 -19.05 -20.64
N VAL A 280 -4.79 -18.58 -19.59
CA VAL A 280 -6.07 -19.16 -19.14
C VAL A 280 -7.24 -18.17 -19.17
N CYS A 281 -6.97 -16.87 -19.40
CA CYS A 281 -7.99 -15.82 -19.50
C CYS A 281 -8.87 -15.76 -18.24
N GLN A 282 -8.24 -15.87 -17.08
CA GLN A 282 -8.90 -15.88 -15.78
C GLN A 282 -8.81 -14.53 -15.06
N THR A 283 -9.78 -14.32 -14.19
CA THR A 283 -9.78 -13.26 -13.17
C THR A 283 -8.79 -13.63 -12.05
N PRO A 284 -8.29 -12.66 -11.28
CA PRO A 284 -7.32 -12.98 -10.24
C PRO A 284 -7.94 -13.79 -9.10
N ASP A 285 -7.14 -14.67 -8.50
CA ASP A 285 -7.40 -15.26 -7.20
C ASP A 285 -7.22 -14.21 -6.10
N TYR A 286 -8.32 -13.56 -5.75
CA TYR A 286 -8.36 -12.54 -4.71
C TYR A 286 -7.88 -13.07 -3.35
N SER A 287 -8.20 -14.33 -3.01
CA SER A 287 -7.84 -14.91 -1.71
C SER A 287 -6.33 -15.09 -1.59
N ALA A 288 -5.69 -15.59 -2.65
CA ALA A 288 -4.24 -15.73 -2.69
C ALA A 288 -3.53 -14.36 -2.71
N LEU A 289 -4.05 -13.37 -3.45
CA LEU A 289 -3.51 -12.01 -3.41
C LEU A 289 -3.57 -11.42 -2.00
N LEU A 290 -4.71 -11.57 -1.32
CA LEU A 290 -4.88 -11.10 0.05
C LEU A 290 -3.94 -11.83 1.02
N GLU A 291 -3.87 -13.17 0.96
CA GLU A 291 -2.95 -13.95 1.80
C GLU A 291 -1.50 -13.49 1.63
N SER A 292 -1.06 -13.30 0.39
CA SER A 292 0.30 -12.84 0.07
C SER A 292 0.62 -11.49 0.72
N LEU A 293 -0.29 -10.53 0.57
CA LEU A 293 -0.11 -9.19 1.15
C LEU A 293 -0.18 -9.23 2.68
N LEU A 294 -1.00 -10.10 3.28
CA LEU A 294 -1.04 -10.30 4.74
C LEU A 294 0.25 -10.93 5.27
N ILE A 295 0.86 -11.86 4.53
CA ILE A 295 2.18 -12.42 4.86
C ILE A 295 3.23 -11.32 4.91
N LEU A 296 3.30 -10.47 3.88
CA LEU A 296 4.22 -9.33 3.82
C LEU A 296 3.92 -8.32 4.93
N ASN A 297 2.65 -7.96 5.13
CA ASN A 297 2.21 -7.02 6.16
C ASN A 297 2.50 -7.51 7.57
N LYS A 298 2.53 -8.82 7.82
CA LYS A 298 2.91 -9.37 9.13
C LYS A 298 4.43 -9.53 9.27
N GLY A 299 5.11 -9.90 8.20
CA GLY A 299 6.54 -10.24 8.21
C GLY A 299 7.48 -9.04 8.16
N ILE A 300 7.05 -7.93 7.53
CA ILE A 300 7.94 -6.81 7.21
C ILE A 300 7.56 -5.58 8.02
N GLN A 301 8.58 -4.87 8.52
CA GLN A 301 8.40 -3.73 9.41
C GLN A 301 8.10 -2.44 8.64
N ASN A 302 8.91 -2.13 7.62
CA ASN A 302 8.81 -0.95 6.77
C ASN A 302 8.74 -1.36 5.30
N ALA A 303 7.58 -1.26 4.67
CA ALA A 303 7.41 -1.66 3.28
C ALA A 303 6.51 -0.69 2.50
N LEU A 304 6.93 -0.39 1.28
CA LEU A 304 6.07 0.13 0.23
C LEU A 304 5.86 -0.99 -0.81
N VAL A 305 4.68 -1.59 -0.80
CA VAL A 305 4.29 -2.63 -1.76
C VAL A 305 3.57 -1.98 -2.94
N ILE A 306 4.11 -2.19 -4.13
CA ILE A 306 3.54 -1.72 -5.39
C ILE A 306 3.02 -2.94 -6.14
N LEU A 307 1.71 -3.12 -6.15
CA LEU A 307 1.05 -4.22 -6.82
C LEU A 307 0.60 -3.78 -8.21
N VAL A 308 1.18 -4.36 -9.25
CA VAL A 308 0.94 -4.03 -10.66
C VAL A 308 0.26 -5.20 -11.34
N GLY A 309 -0.89 -4.93 -11.95
CA GLY A 309 -1.69 -5.94 -12.63
C GLY A 309 -1.23 -6.21 -14.07
N PRO A 310 -2.08 -6.90 -14.86
CA PRO A 310 -1.76 -7.34 -16.22
C PRO A 310 -1.35 -6.19 -17.14
N VAL A 311 -0.49 -6.51 -18.10
CA VAL A 311 -0.07 -5.57 -19.13
C VAL A 311 -1.22 -5.23 -20.08
N HIS A 312 -1.39 -3.93 -20.34
CA HIS A 312 -2.27 -3.36 -21.34
C HIS A 312 -1.47 -2.49 -22.29
N VAL A 313 -1.05 -3.07 -23.42
CA VAL A 313 -0.37 -2.31 -24.46
C VAL A 313 -1.37 -1.96 -25.55
N SER A 314 -1.51 -0.68 -25.87
CA SER A 314 -2.45 -0.21 -26.90
C SER A 314 -1.84 0.82 -27.83
N SER A 315 -2.50 1.01 -28.97
CA SER A 315 -2.14 2.07 -29.92
C SER A 315 -2.55 3.42 -29.37
N SER A 316 -1.77 4.47 -29.64
CA SER A 316 -2.15 5.86 -29.32
C SER A 316 -3.49 6.27 -29.95
N TYR A 317 -3.89 5.65 -31.06
CA TYR A 317 -5.15 5.92 -31.76
C TYR A 317 -6.33 5.06 -31.28
N GLN A 318 -6.06 3.92 -30.65
CA GLN A 318 -7.08 2.97 -30.19
C GLN A 318 -6.67 2.43 -28.82
N ARG A 319 -6.95 3.22 -27.78
CA ARG A 319 -6.45 2.97 -26.41
C ARG A 319 -7.15 1.79 -25.72
N ASP A 320 -8.38 1.49 -26.11
CA ASP A 320 -9.19 0.44 -25.50
C ASP A 320 -8.81 -0.97 -25.98
N SER A 321 -8.11 -1.08 -27.12
CA SER A 321 -7.71 -2.38 -27.66
C SER A 321 -6.37 -2.83 -27.07
N ASN A 322 -6.42 -3.86 -26.22
CA ASN A 322 -5.21 -4.47 -25.66
C ASN A 322 -4.55 -5.40 -26.69
N LEU A 323 -3.36 -5.05 -27.14
CA LEU A 323 -2.58 -5.82 -28.11
C LEU A 323 -2.21 -7.22 -27.60
N LEU A 324 -2.19 -7.40 -26.28
CA LEU A 324 -1.98 -8.70 -25.64
C LEU A 324 -3.03 -9.73 -26.09
N LYS A 325 -4.29 -9.32 -26.35
CA LYS A 325 -5.37 -10.18 -26.87
C LYS A 325 -4.93 -10.99 -28.08
N SER A 326 -4.32 -10.33 -29.06
CA SER A 326 -3.93 -10.96 -30.33
C SER A 326 -2.76 -11.95 -30.21
N ARG A 327 -2.02 -11.89 -29.10
CA ARG A 327 -0.78 -12.65 -28.86
C ARG A 327 -0.98 -13.83 -27.92
N CYS A 328 -2.11 -13.88 -27.24
CA CYS A 328 -2.41 -14.84 -26.20
C CYS A 328 -3.34 -15.94 -26.71
N ALA A 329 -2.99 -17.19 -26.40
CA ALA A 329 -3.67 -18.36 -26.93
C ALA A 329 -5.17 -18.38 -26.55
N CYS A 330 -5.51 -18.01 -25.31
CA CYS A 330 -6.89 -18.06 -24.83
C CYS A 330 -7.76 -16.88 -25.32
N SER A 331 -7.16 -15.72 -25.63
CA SER A 331 -7.89 -14.48 -25.95
C SER A 331 -7.86 -14.09 -27.43
N LYS A 332 -6.98 -14.68 -28.25
CA LYS A 332 -6.85 -14.34 -29.69
C LYS A 332 -8.15 -14.38 -30.49
N LYS A 333 -9.06 -15.31 -30.14
CA LYS A 333 -10.36 -15.49 -30.81
C LYS A 333 -11.54 -14.82 -30.06
N LYS A 334 -11.27 -14.06 -29.00
CA LYS A 334 -12.29 -13.42 -28.16
C LYS A 334 -12.57 -11.99 -28.60
N SER A 335 -13.72 -11.45 -28.20
CA SER A 335 -14.07 -10.04 -28.44
C SER A 335 -13.24 -9.09 -27.58
N ASP A 336 -13.18 -7.81 -27.95
CA ASP A 336 -12.56 -6.79 -27.10
C ASP A 336 -13.37 -6.58 -25.81
N GLU A 337 -14.70 -6.72 -25.88
CA GLU A 337 -15.59 -6.69 -24.71
C GLU A 337 -15.22 -7.76 -23.66
N PHE A 338 -14.87 -8.98 -24.10
CA PHE A 338 -14.37 -10.02 -23.20
C PHE A 338 -13.08 -9.61 -22.49
N MET A 339 -12.17 -8.94 -23.18
CA MET A 339 -10.93 -8.43 -22.56
C MET A 339 -11.22 -7.29 -21.58
N ASN A 340 -12.17 -6.43 -21.91
CA ASN A 340 -12.62 -5.36 -21.01
C ASN A 340 -13.26 -5.91 -19.74
N GLU A 341 -14.04 -6.99 -19.85
CA GLU A 341 -14.63 -7.69 -18.71
C GLU A 341 -13.56 -8.23 -17.76
N ILE A 342 -12.57 -8.96 -18.29
CA ILE A 342 -11.45 -9.46 -17.49
C ILE A 342 -10.71 -8.30 -16.82
N SER A 343 -10.40 -7.25 -17.58
CA SER A 343 -9.68 -6.07 -17.07
C SER A 343 -10.46 -5.39 -15.95
N ARG A 344 -11.79 -5.37 -16.03
CA ARG A 344 -12.67 -4.84 -14.99
C ARG A 344 -12.64 -5.68 -13.72
N GLU A 345 -12.63 -7.00 -13.82
CA GLU A 345 -12.53 -7.89 -12.66
C GLU A 345 -11.17 -7.77 -11.96
N TRP A 346 -10.07 -7.65 -12.71
CA TRP A 346 -8.76 -7.31 -12.17
C TRP A 346 -8.78 -5.96 -11.45
N THR A 347 -9.40 -4.95 -12.06
CA THR A 347 -9.55 -3.60 -11.47
C THR A 347 -10.33 -3.64 -10.15
N LYS A 348 -11.47 -4.36 -10.12
CA LYS A 348 -12.28 -4.53 -8.90
C LYS A 348 -11.49 -5.22 -7.79
N ALA A 349 -10.78 -6.30 -8.10
CA ALA A 349 -9.98 -7.03 -7.12
C ALA A 349 -8.89 -6.15 -6.50
N PHE A 350 -8.17 -5.39 -7.33
CA PHE A 350 -7.08 -4.50 -6.87
C PHE A 350 -7.62 -3.32 -6.05
N ALA A 351 -8.72 -2.71 -6.48
CA ALA A 351 -9.38 -1.66 -5.70
C ALA A 351 -9.85 -2.18 -4.33
N ARG A 352 -10.38 -3.40 -4.29
CA ARG A 352 -10.80 -4.06 -3.04
C ARG A 352 -9.61 -4.33 -2.12
N LEU A 353 -8.47 -4.78 -2.65
CA LEU A 353 -7.23 -4.96 -1.87
C LEU A 353 -6.72 -3.62 -1.31
N GLN A 354 -6.65 -2.59 -2.15
CA GLN A 354 -6.28 -1.23 -1.73
C GLN A 354 -7.14 -0.76 -0.57
N ALA A 355 -8.46 -0.88 -0.69
CA ALA A 355 -9.40 -0.49 0.35
C ALA A 355 -9.25 -1.32 1.64
N HIS A 356 -8.92 -2.61 1.53
CA HIS A 356 -8.70 -3.47 2.69
C HIS A 356 -7.52 -3.01 3.55
N PHE A 357 -6.39 -2.66 2.93
CA PHE A 357 -5.19 -2.19 3.64
C PHE A 357 -5.29 -0.76 4.17
N GLU A 358 -6.28 0.02 3.71
CA GLU A 358 -6.59 1.34 4.26
C GLU A 358 -7.57 1.30 5.46
N GLN A 359 -8.12 0.13 5.81
CA GLN A 359 -9.02 0.00 6.96
C GLN A 359 -8.29 0.26 8.29
N PRO A 360 -8.91 0.93 9.28
CA PRO A 360 -8.22 1.34 10.53
C PRO A 360 -7.54 0.20 11.31
N PHE A 361 -8.06 -1.02 11.25
CA PHE A 361 -7.52 -2.17 11.98
C PHE A 361 -6.41 -2.93 11.22
N VAL A 362 -6.29 -2.70 9.91
CA VAL A 362 -5.30 -3.35 9.04
C VAL A 362 -4.16 -2.38 8.71
N LYS A 363 -4.50 -1.10 8.54
CA LYS A 363 -3.59 -0.02 8.18
C LYS A 363 -2.45 0.11 9.19
N ARG A 364 -1.22 0.08 8.69
CA ARG A 364 -0.01 0.36 9.45
C ARG A 364 0.68 1.59 8.88
N ARG A 365 1.24 2.44 9.75
CA ARG A 365 1.96 3.64 9.31
C ARG A 365 3.14 3.32 8.39
N LYS A 366 3.86 2.23 8.66
CA LYS A 366 5.06 1.83 7.91
C LYS A 366 4.83 0.68 6.92
N PHE A 367 3.58 0.38 6.57
CA PHE A 367 3.28 -0.58 5.52
C PHE A 367 2.24 0.03 4.57
N GLY A 368 2.66 0.30 3.34
CA GLY A 368 1.83 0.93 2.33
C GLY A 368 1.59 -0.01 1.17
N LEU A 369 0.34 -0.08 0.69
CA LEU A 369 -0.01 -0.74 -0.56
C LEU A 369 -0.38 0.31 -1.59
N LEU A 370 0.21 0.22 -2.78
CA LEU A 370 -0.22 0.94 -3.97
C LEU A 370 -0.62 -0.09 -5.04
N ALA A 371 -1.92 -0.24 -5.25
CA ALA A 371 -2.50 -1.14 -6.25
C ALA A 371 -2.72 -0.38 -7.55
N LEU A 372 -1.98 -0.78 -8.58
CA LEU A 372 -2.09 -0.33 -9.96
C LEU A 372 -2.70 -1.47 -10.78
N PRO A 373 -4.02 -1.42 -11.07
CA PRO A 373 -4.76 -2.58 -11.59
C PRO A 373 -4.30 -3.08 -12.95
N MET A 374 -3.60 -2.25 -13.72
CA MET A 374 -3.06 -2.58 -15.03
C MET A 374 -1.78 -1.80 -15.27
N LEU A 375 -0.85 -2.40 -16.01
CA LEU A 375 0.32 -1.72 -16.55
C LEU A 375 -0.03 -1.21 -17.95
N THR A 376 -0.40 0.07 -18.05
CA THR A 376 -0.93 0.66 -19.30
C THR A 376 0.17 1.35 -20.11
N ILE A 377 0.51 0.79 -21.27
CA ILE A 377 1.48 1.38 -22.21
C ILE A 377 0.78 1.78 -23.51
N THR A 378 0.80 3.07 -23.83
CA THR A 378 0.32 3.61 -25.10
C THR A 378 1.50 3.93 -26.02
N SER A 379 1.40 3.55 -27.30
CA SER A 379 2.46 3.82 -28.29
C SER A 379 1.88 3.99 -29.69
N ARG A 380 2.56 4.78 -30.54
CA ARG A 380 2.27 4.84 -31.99
C ARG A 380 2.60 3.53 -32.69
N TYR A 381 3.58 2.79 -32.16
CA TYR A 381 4.05 1.50 -32.72
C TYR A 381 4.03 0.42 -31.63
N PRO A 382 2.86 0.05 -31.09
CA PRO A 382 2.75 -0.83 -29.92
C PRO A 382 3.28 -2.24 -30.16
N SER A 383 3.20 -2.74 -31.41
CA SER A 383 3.76 -4.05 -31.77
C SER A 383 5.27 -4.14 -31.58
N SER A 384 6.00 -3.02 -31.67
CA SER A 384 7.46 -2.97 -31.46
C SER A 384 7.90 -3.17 -30.01
N LEU A 385 6.95 -3.21 -29.07
CA LEU A 385 7.22 -3.40 -27.64
C LEU A 385 7.20 -4.87 -27.22
N PHE A 386 6.74 -5.76 -28.09
CA PHE A 386 6.69 -7.19 -27.85
C PHE A 386 7.78 -7.91 -28.63
N ILE A 387 8.13 -9.10 -28.14
CA ILE A 387 8.85 -10.09 -28.93
C ILE A 387 7.91 -10.58 -30.04
N PRO A 388 8.37 -10.73 -31.30
CA PRO A 388 7.54 -11.22 -32.38
C PRO A 388 6.82 -12.53 -32.03
N ASN A 389 5.50 -12.56 -32.23
CA ASN A 389 4.61 -13.70 -31.98
C ASN A 389 4.59 -14.25 -30.54
N ARG A 390 5.19 -13.56 -29.57
CA ARG A 390 5.16 -13.95 -28.15
C ARG A 390 4.45 -12.87 -27.31
N PRO A 391 3.73 -13.26 -26.25
CA PRO A 391 3.06 -12.32 -25.34
C PRO A 391 4.02 -11.72 -24.30
N LEU A 392 5.29 -11.57 -24.63
CA LEU A 392 6.34 -11.08 -23.74
C LEU A 392 6.85 -9.73 -24.23
N LEU A 393 7.06 -8.79 -23.30
CA LEU A 393 7.67 -7.51 -23.62
C LEU A 393 9.15 -7.74 -23.98
N ASN A 394 9.63 -7.01 -24.99
CA ASN A 394 11.05 -6.97 -25.30
C ASN A 394 11.76 -5.88 -24.48
N ARG A 395 13.07 -5.67 -24.71
CA ARG A 395 13.85 -4.62 -24.03
C ARG A 395 13.20 -3.23 -24.08
N LYS A 396 12.60 -2.86 -25.22
CA LYS A 396 11.90 -1.58 -25.38
C LYS A 396 10.59 -1.55 -24.58
N GLY A 397 9.83 -2.65 -24.57
CA GLY A 397 8.64 -2.81 -23.74
C GLY A 397 8.94 -2.69 -22.25
N HIS A 398 10.01 -3.35 -21.77
CA HIS A 398 10.49 -3.24 -20.39
C HIS A 398 10.89 -1.80 -20.04
N THR A 399 11.60 -1.11 -20.93
CA THR A 399 11.95 0.32 -20.74
C THR A 399 10.69 1.18 -20.56
N TYR A 400 9.66 0.94 -21.37
CA TYR A 400 8.39 1.68 -21.28
C TYR A 400 7.63 1.33 -19.99
N ALA A 401 7.66 0.08 -19.56
CA ALA A 401 7.07 -0.37 -18.29
C ALA A 401 7.74 0.32 -17.10
N THR A 402 9.08 0.38 -17.06
CA THR A 402 9.82 1.11 -16.02
C THR A 402 9.47 2.58 -16.02
N LYS A 403 9.48 3.22 -17.18
CA LYS A 403 9.18 4.65 -17.30
C LYS A 403 7.76 4.99 -16.86
N TRP A 404 6.79 4.19 -17.31
CA TRP A 404 5.40 4.31 -16.89
C TRP A 404 5.28 4.21 -15.38
N LEU A 405 5.88 3.17 -14.78
CA LEU A 405 5.79 2.93 -13.35
C LEU A 405 6.47 4.06 -12.55
N TRP A 406 7.69 4.45 -12.93
CA TRP A 406 8.42 5.54 -12.28
C TRP A 406 7.63 6.85 -12.31
N ASN A 407 7.18 7.27 -13.49
CA ASN A 407 6.42 8.52 -13.62
C ASN A 407 5.09 8.43 -12.84
N ARG A 408 4.43 7.27 -12.86
CA ARG A 408 3.23 7.02 -12.07
C ARG A 408 3.48 7.17 -10.56
N LEU A 409 4.63 6.71 -10.06
CA LEU A 409 5.01 6.86 -8.67
C LEU A 409 5.33 8.32 -8.30
N MET A 410 5.78 9.16 -9.23
CA MET A 410 6.08 10.57 -8.98
C MET A 410 4.85 11.48 -9.05
N THR A 411 3.98 11.29 -10.05
CA THR A 411 2.82 12.16 -10.24
C THR A 411 1.56 11.63 -9.57
N GLY A 412 1.46 10.32 -9.36
CA GLY A 412 0.25 9.68 -8.84
C GLY A 412 -0.89 9.68 -9.87
N PRO A 413 -2.16 9.73 -9.43
CA PRO A 413 -3.37 9.69 -10.28
C PRO A 413 -3.39 10.61 -11.48
N THR A 414 -2.79 11.79 -11.35
CA THR A 414 -2.71 12.85 -12.38
C THR A 414 -1.81 12.50 -13.57
N TYR A 415 -1.09 11.36 -13.53
CA TYR A 415 -0.29 10.92 -14.68
C TYR A 415 -1.18 10.67 -15.91
N ASN A 416 -1.19 11.62 -16.85
CA ASN A 416 -2.03 11.53 -18.04
C ASN A 416 -1.32 10.79 -19.18
N LEU A 417 -1.70 9.52 -19.34
CA LEU A 417 -1.27 8.65 -20.44
C LEU A 417 -1.70 9.12 -21.83
N SER A 418 -2.70 9.99 -21.92
CA SER A 418 -3.24 10.46 -23.21
C SER A 418 -2.32 11.49 -23.88
N SER A 419 -1.58 12.27 -23.08
CA SER A 419 -0.56 13.21 -23.52
C SER A 419 0.86 12.63 -23.50
N ALA A 420 1.09 11.54 -22.76
CA ALA A 420 2.40 10.91 -22.63
C ALA A 420 2.77 10.12 -23.89
N VAL A 421 3.90 10.46 -24.51
CA VAL A 421 4.52 9.63 -25.55
C VAL A 421 5.72 8.96 -24.88
N LEU A 422 5.53 7.76 -24.35
CA LEU A 422 6.54 7.05 -23.54
C LEU A 422 7.88 6.82 -24.27
N SER A 423 7.97 6.89 -25.60
CA SER A 423 9.27 6.92 -26.32
C SER A 423 10.09 8.18 -26.06
N GLN A 424 9.42 9.31 -25.86
CA GLN A 424 9.99 10.66 -25.94
C GLN A 424 9.95 11.39 -24.61
N ASP A 425 9.06 11.01 -23.70
CA ASP A 425 8.98 11.69 -22.40
C ASP A 425 10.31 11.56 -21.61
N SER A 426 10.50 12.38 -20.62
CA SER A 426 11.57 12.23 -19.64
C SER A 426 11.09 11.41 -18.42
N TYR A 427 12.02 10.95 -17.61
CA TYR A 427 11.74 10.47 -16.26
C TYR A 427 11.54 11.68 -15.36
N TYR A 428 10.44 11.70 -14.62
CA TYR A 428 10.14 12.83 -13.75
C TYR A 428 10.96 12.78 -12.46
N CYS A 429 11.43 13.94 -12.03
CA CYS A 429 11.99 14.09 -10.69
C CYS A 429 10.87 14.26 -9.66
N PRO A 430 11.10 13.84 -8.41
CA PRO A 430 10.24 14.23 -7.29
C PRO A 430 10.11 15.76 -7.24
N SER A 431 8.89 16.26 -7.02
CA SER A 431 8.62 17.69 -6.94
C SER A 431 9.02 18.23 -5.58
N MET A 432 9.57 19.45 -5.49
CA MET A 432 9.85 20.07 -4.18
C MET A 432 8.59 20.36 -3.36
N ALA A 433 7.42 20.46 -4.01
CA ALA A 433 6.14 20.60 -3.31
C ALA A 433 5.67 19.27 -2.68
N CYS A 434 6.08 18.14 -3.26
CA CYS A 434 5.82 16.81 -2.73
C CYS A 434 6.92 15.83 -3.20
N PRO A 435 8.03 15.74 -2.47
CA PRO A 435 9.24 15.02 -2.87
C PRO A 435 9.19 13.52 -2.52
N TYR A 436 7.98 12.96 -2.40
CA TYR A 436 7.73 11.60 -1.96
C TYR A 436 7.07 10.78 -3.06
N PHE A 437 7.15 9.45 -2.97
CA PHE A 437 6.30 8.58 -3.76
C PHE A 437 4.84 8.90 -3.51
N ARG A 438 4.04 8.94 -4.57
CA ARG A 438 2.60 9.16 -4.48
C ARG A 438 1.90 7.90 -4.02
N THR A 439 1.44 7.94 -2.79
CA THR A 439 0.75 6.84 -2.11
C THR A 439 -0.64 7.31 -1.67
N PRO A 440 -1.55 6.39 -1.30
CA PRO A 440 -2.82 6.77 -0.70
C PRO A 440 -2.67 7.68 0.53
N ALA A 441 -1.57 7.52 1.28
CA ALA A 441 -1.30 8.28 2.51
C ALA A 441 -1.04 9.77 2.26
N ASN A 442 -0.51 10.16 1.09
CA ASN A 442 -0.21 11.55 0.75
C ASN A 442 -0.99 12.07 -0.47
N LEU A 443 -2.08 11.38 -0.84
CA LEU A 443 -2.86 11.71 -2.02
C LEU A 443 -3.55 13.08 -1.90
N GLN A 444 -4.15 13.37 -0.74
CA GLN A 444 -4.86 14.63 -0.49
C GLN A 444 -3.92 15.74 -0.01
N TYR A 445 -2.99 15.41 0.88
CA TYR A 445 -2.08 16.36 1.50
C TYR A 445 -0.67 15.80 1.59
N CYS A 446 0.31 16.58 1.17
CA CYS A 446 1.73 16.23 1.24
C CYS A 446 2.39 17.07 2.32
N ARG A 447 2.79 16.42 3.43
CA ARG A 447 3.35 17.09 4.60
C ARG A 447 4.86 17.18 4.48
N LEU A 448 5.39 18.41 4.52
CA LEU A 448 6.83 18.67 4.56
C LEU A 448 7.23 19.03 6.00
N ILE A 449 8.21 18.31 6.55
CA ILE A 449 8.76 18.58 7.88
C ILE A 449 10.27 18.78 7.70
N ARG A 450 10.79 19.96 8.04
CA ARG A 450 12.23 20.21 7.99
C ARG A 450 12.90 19.80 9.29
N HIS A 451 14.15 19.37 9.23
CA HIS A 451 14.92 19.02 10.44
C HIS A 451 15.01 20.20 11.42
N VAL A 452 15.23 21.42 10.90
CA VAL A 452 15.29 22.66 11.68
C VAL A 452 14.00 22.93 12.47
N ASP A 453 12.84 22.61 11.91
CA ASP A 453 11.56 22.83 12.59
C ASP A 453 11.37 21.86 13.76
N VAL A 454 11.89 20.63 13.64
CA VAL A 454 11.85 19.61 14.70
C VAL A 454 12.85 19.92 15.81
N GLU A 455 14.05 20.36 15.46
CA GLU A 455 15.07 20.75 16.42
C GLU A 455 14.61 21.93 17.28
N ASN A 456 14.05 22.98 16.66
CA ASN A 456 13.47 24.12 17.38
C ASN A 456 12.32 23.70 18.32
N GLN A 457 11.45 22.78 17.90
CA GLN A 457 10.39 22.26 18.78
C GLN A 457 10.95 21.47 19.95
N ASN A 458 11.99 20.67 19.73
CA ASN A 458 12.67 19.94 20.81
C ASN A 458 13.35 20.92 21.76
N GLU A 459 14.02 21.95 21.25
CA GLU A 459 14.63 23.01 22.07
C GLU A 459 13.58 23.79 22.86
N GLU A 460 12.46 24.20 22.25
CA GLU A 460 11.35 24.85 22.97
C GLU A 460 10.73 23.92 24.02
N THR A 461 10.65 22.62 23.75
CA THR A 461 10.17 21.62 24.72
C THR A 461 11.16 21.44 25.87
N VAL A 462 12.47 21.40 25.59
CA VAL A 462 13.55 21.29 26.58
C VAL A 462 13.68 22.58 27.42
N LEU A 463 13.61 23.76 26.80
CA LEU A 463 13.50 25.06 27.47
C LEU A 463 12.17 25.19 28.24
N GLY A 464 11.12 24.52 27.78
CA GLY A 464 9.79 24.43 28.41
C GLY A 464 9.73 23.52 29.65
N ILE A 465 10.70 22.62 29.86
CA ILE A 465 10.85 21.86 31.11
C ILE A 465 11.31 22.77 32.27
N GLY A 466 11.69 24.02 31.99
CA GLY A 466 12.06 25.03 32.99
C GLY A 466 10.95 25.94 33.50
N ARG A 467 9.69 25.85 33.01
CA ARG A 467 8.56 26.64 33.58
C ARG A 467 7.24 25.86 33.45
N PRO A 468 6.54 25.56 34.56
CA PRO A 468 5.21 24.99 34.46
C PRO A 468 4.33 25.96 33.68
N ILE A 469 3.77 25.47 32.56
CA ILE A 469 2.75 26.14 31.78
C ILE A 469 1.71 26.67 32.76
N ARG A 470 1.67 27.99 32.91
CA ARG A 470 0.62 28.70 33.63
C ARG A 470 -0.67 28.44 32.86
N ARG A 471 -1.34 27.31 33.11
CA ARG A 471 -2.75 27.11 32.78
C ARG A 471 -3.41 28.42 33.19
N SER A 472 -3.94 29.15 32.21
CA SER A 472 -4.57 30.45 32.45
C SER A 472 -5.45 30.32 33.68
N ARG A 473 -5.11 31.05 34.76
CA ARG A 473 -5.83 30.97 36.04
C ARG A 473 -7.34 31.12 35.82
N GLN A 474 -7.75 31.85 34.78
CA GLN A 474 -9.14 31.98 34.36
C GLN A 474 -9.82 30.64 34.01
N LYS A 475 -9.17 29.71 33.31
CA LYS A 475 -9.77 28.40 33.00
C LYS A 475 -9.94 27.54 34.26
N LEU A 476 -8.99 27.61 35.19
CA LEU A 476 -9.07 26.91 36.49
C LEU A 476 -10.20 27.48 37.36
N TYR A 477 -10.30 28.81 37.47
CA TYR A 477 -11.39 29.47 38.19
C TYR A 477 -12.75 29.23 37.53
N ALA A 478 -12.82 29.18 36.20
CA ALA A 478 -14.05 28.86 35.48
C ALA A 478 -14.51 27.42 35.75
N THR A 479 -13.60 26.43 35.73
CA THR A 479 -13.93 25.04 36.09
C THR A 479 -14.29 24.89 37.57
N ALA A 480 -13.60 25.59 38.48
CA ALA A 480 -13.92 25.55 39.90
C ALA A 480 -15.29 26.19 40.19
N ALA A 481 -15.59 27.33 39.55
CA ALA A 481 -16.87 28.02 39.70
C ALA A 481 -18.03 27.17 39.16
N THR A 482 -17.86 26.49 38.02
CA THR A 482 -18.89 25.59 37.48
C THR A 482 -19.16 24.41 38.41
N VAL A 483 -18.13 23.80 38.99
CA VAL A 483 -18.31 22.72 39.97
C VAL A 483 -19.06 23.20 41.21
N VAL A 484 -18.70 24.37 41.76
CA VAL A 484 -19.39 24.95 42.94
C VAL A 484 -20.87 25.25 42.65
N VAL A 485 -21.18 25.80 41.47
CA VAL A 485 -22.57 26.09 41.06
C VAL A 485 -23.36 24.79 40.91
N ILE A 486 -22.79 23.76 40.29
CA ILE A 486 -23.45 22.45 40.16
C ILE A 486 -23.72 21.84 41.55
N CYS A 487 -22.72 21.85 42.45
CA CYS A 487 -22.91 21.37 43.81
C CYS A 487 -24.02 22.14 44.54
N PHE A 488 -24.05 23.47 44.42
CA PHE A 488 -25.07 24.30 45.05
C PHE A 488 -26.49 23.99 44.52
N ILE A 489 -26.64 23.84 43.21
CA ILE A 489 -27.92 23.47 42.58
C ILE A 489 -28.37 22.07 43.04
N THR A 490 -27.45 21.11 43.11
CA THR A 490 -27.79 19.75 43.58
C THR A 490 -28.25 19.74 45.03
N VAL A 491 -27.60 20.51 45.92
CA VAL A 491 -28.01 20.63 47.33
C VAL A 491 -29.38 21.30 47.45
N LEU A 492 -29.65 22.34 46.66
CA LEU A 492 -30.97 22.98 46.67
C LEU A 492 -32.08 22.06 46.16
N LEU A 493 -31.83 21.29 45.09
CA LEU A 493 -32.80 20.33 44.54
C LEU A 493 -33.06 19.19 45.52
N VAL A 494 -32.02 18.58 46.08
CA VAL A 494 -32.18 17.51 47.08
C VAL A 494 -32.84 18.06 48.35
N GLY A 495 -32.44 19.25 48.80
CA GLY A 495 -33.01 19.92 49.97
C GLY A 495 -34.49 20.25 49.78
N THR A 496 -34.90 20.73 48.61
CA THR A 496 -36.33 20.97 48.31
C THR A 496 -37.13 19.69 48.22
N ILE A 497 -36.58 18.62 47.63
CA ILE A 497 -37.24 17.30 47.62
C ILE A 497 -37.43 16.76 49.04
N LEU A 498 -36.39 16.82 49.88
CA LEU A 498 -36.47 16.37 51.27
C LEU A 498 -37.42 17.25 52.10
N TYR A 499 -37.43 18.56 51.88
CA TYR A 499 -38.35 19.48 52.55
C TYR A 499 -39.81 19.20 52.15
N GLN A 500 -40.08 18.98 50.86
CA GLN A 500 -41.42 18.61 50.41
C GLN A 500 -41.85 17.25 50.98
N LYS A 501 -40.96 16.26 51.02
CA LYS A 501 -41.22 14.95 51.63
C LYS A 501 -41.52 15.07 53.13
N SER A 502 -40.73 15.87 53.86
CA SER A 502 -40.95 16.15 55.30
C SER A 502 -42.28 16.87 55.55
N LYS A 503 -42.64 17.85 54.70
CA LYS A 503 -43.93 18.56 54.80
C LYS A 503 -45.11 17.64 54.48
N TYR A 504 -44.94 16.70 53.54
CA TYR A 504 -45.93 15.68 53.22
C TYR A 504 -46.14 14.72 54.40
N GLU A 505 -45.05 14.23 55.02
CA GLU A 505 -45.13 13.39 56.23
C GLU A 505 -45.73 14.12 57.45
N LYS A 506 -45.43 15.41 57.63
CA LYS A 506 -46.08 16.22 58.68
C LYS A 506 -47.58 16.38 58.42
N ARG A 507 -48.02 16.59 57.17
CA ARG A 507 -49.46 16.65 56.84
C ARG A 507 -50.16 15.31 57.10
N ILE A 508 -49.53 14.18 56.81
CA ILE A 508 -50.08 12.85 57.12
C ILE A 508 -50.19 12.66 58.64
N ARG A 509 -49.19 13.06 59.43
CA ARG A 509 -49.24 12.97 60.90
C ARG A 509 -50.33 13.85 61.52
N TYR A 510 -50.51 15.09 61.04
CA TYR A 510 -51.61 15.96 61.49
C TYR A 510 -52.98 15.44 61.03
N GLY A 511 -53.08 14.87 59.83
CA GLY A 511 -54.31 14.23 59.35
C GLY A 511 -54.71 13.00 60.18
N LYS A 512 -53.72 12.23 60.66
CA LYS A 512 -53.96 11.04 61.50
C LYS A 512 -54.37 11.43 62.93
N SER A 513 -53.76 12.46 63.52
CA SER A 513 -54.17 13.02 64.82
C SER A 513 -55.59 13.59 64.82
N LEU A 514 -56.00 14.26 63.73
CA LEU A 514 -57.37 14.80 63.61
C LEU A 514 -58.43 13.70 63.38
N TYR A 515 -58.03 12.56 62.82
CA TYR A 515 -58.90 11.39 62.68
C TYR A 515 -59.04 10.62 64.00
N GLU A 516 -57.96 10.47 64.78
CA GLU A 516 -58.00 9.83 66.10
C GLU A 516 -58.77 10.67 67.14
N GLU A 517 -58.69 12.00 67.09
CA GLU A 517 -59.49 12.90 67.93
C GLU A 517 -60.99 12.85 67.60
N LYS A 518 -61.36 12.69 66.32
CA LYS A 518 -62.75 12.52 65.88
C LYS A 518 -63.31 11.11 66.16
N MET A 519 -62.47 10.08 66.17
CA MET A 519 -62.90 8.71 66.51
C MET A 519 -63.12 8.55 68.03
N GLY A 520 -62.28 9.14 68.87
CA GLY A 520 -62.47 9.15 70.32
C GLY A 520 -63.71 9.92 70.78
N ALA A 521 -64.11 10.97 70.04
CA ALA A 521 -65.36 11.68 70.30
C ALA A 521 -66.62 10.90 69.86
N PHE A 522 -66.50 9.95 68.93
CA PHE A 522 -67.62 9.14 68.43
C PHE A 522 -67.89 7.90 69.30
N GLU A 523 -66.86 7.31 69.91
CA GLU A 523 -67.01 6.21 70.89
C GLU A 523 -67.59 6.68 72.24
N SER A 524 -67.42 7.96 72.62
CA SER A 524 -68.04 8.54 73.83
C SER A 524 -69.54 8.81 73.68
N LEU A 525 -70.09 8.82 72.47
CA LEU A 525 -71.51 9.12 72.19
C LEU A 525 -72.38 7.88 71.97
N THR A 526 -71.78 6.69 71.96
CA THR A 526 -72.49 5.41 71.74
C THR A 526 -72.63 4.54 72.99
N THR A 527 -72.10 4.98 74.14
CA THR A 527 -72.29 4.31 75.46
C THR A 527 -73.26 5.03 76.40
N LYS A 528 -74.13 5.87 75.85
CA LYS A 528 -75.36 6.36 76.52
C LYS A 528 -76.54 6.20 75.55
N ASN A 529 -76.96 4.96 75.37
CA ASN A 529 -78.36 4.54 75.23
C ASN A 529 -78.45 3.03 75.40
#